data_AF-W6MWF9-F1
#
_entry.id   AF-W6MWF9-F1
#
_cell.length_a   1.000
_cell.length_b   1.000
_cell.length_c   1.000
_cell.angle_alpha   90.00
_cell.angle_beta   90.00
_cell.angle_gamma   90.00
#
_symmetry.space_group_name_H-M   'P 1'
#
loop_
_entity.id
_entity.type
_entity.pdbx_description
1 polymer ?
#
loop_
_entity_poly.entity_id
_entity_poly.type
_entity_poly.pdbx_seq_one_letter_code
_entity_poly.pdbx_strand_id
1 'polypeptide(L)'
;MAMDFSDFESFLGDDFNALEFANDLILSTNNIDDTSIDLATPAKRLGYDLKEADKRIKQTASDNYPELIQSITRLDKVKSTIGTVKPSLDHLNVSYARLDNDVVKPYEEAMTLHTALKRIHATSTLLRSVTYFIYLVQQVEEHFKMELLTEIPYIHLLKCCKSQYDLRQHLVESPSLKSLKLVRDYDDVVQERQQRVIDISQTSIRKFNAETPDNVMINSLLSLAISSPEALYNAFQQLVSNQALTSLNILTRTLTSPRSFENAMKDVAQKGRLISKVSKVMSNIRWPLSDRDEDTSTKHVSMLNQLSNVLELQDLLSSFWKDVATAFEPKFKDTMQRGGPVAKSLRAYSDSIKLSIRECVTNSSYGEPLREDGIEVRMMLNSVNSLDTIRR
;
A
#
# COMPACT_ATOMS: atom_id res chain seq x y z
N MET A 1 -98.80 -15.46 -54.84
CA MET A 1 -98.41 -14.81 -53.57
C MET A 1 -97.93 -13.43 -53.97
N ALA A 2 -98.81 -12.42 -53.87
CA ALA A 2 -98.50 -11.07 -54.30
C ALA A 2 -97.52 -10.47 -53.27
N MET A 3 -96.25 -10.35 -53.65
CA MET A 3 -95.25 -9.64 -52.85
C MET A 3 -95.53 -8.14 -52.96
N ASP A 4 -96.02 -7.60 -51.86
CA ASP A 4 -96.20 -6.18 -51.62
C ASP A 4 -94.81 -5.53 -51.43
N PHE A 5 -94.14 -5.22 -52.54
CA PHE A 5 -92.82 -4.56 -52.52
C PHE A 5 -92.98 -3.06 -52.23
N SER A 6 -93.23 -2.74 -50.96
CA SER A 6 -93.37 -1.39 -50.42
C SER A 6 -92.39 -1.13 -49.26
N ASP A 7 -91.19 -1.71 -49.28
CA ASP A 7 -90.31 -1.64 -48.11
C ASP A 7 -89.02 -0.88 -48.40
N PHE A 8 -89.01 0.41 -48.07
CA PHE A 8 -87.81 1.24 -47.95
C PHE A 8 -86.67 0.56 -47.16
N GLU A 9 -87.00 -0.37 -46.27
CA GLU A 9 -86.05 -1.20 -45.52
C GLU A 9 -85.07 -1.97 -46.41
N SER A 10 -85.45 -2.31 -47.65
CA SER A 10 -84.52 -2.95 -48.60
C SER A 10 -83.35 -2.05 -48.99
N PHE A 11 -83.50 -0.72 -48.89
CA PHE A 11 -82.43 0.25 -49.17
C PHE A 11 -81.43 0.42 -48.02
N LEU A 12 -81.77 -0.03 -46.81
CA LEU A 12 -80.94 0.12 -45.61
C LEU A 12 -80.01 -1.07 -45.35
N GLY A 13 -80.12 -2.15 -46.15
CA GLY A 13 -79.25 -3.31 -46.03
C GLY A 13 -77.81 -2.99 -46.46
N ASP A 14 -76.83 -3.52 -45.72
CA ASP A 14 -75.40 -3.31 -46.00
C ASP A 14 -74.95 -3.85 -47.37
N ASP A 15 -75.72 -4.79 -47.94
CA ASP A 15 -75.47 -5.43 -49.25
C ASP A 15 -76.34 -4.86 -50.39
N PHE A 16 -77.00 -3.70 -50.20
CA PHE A 16 -77.87 -3.13 -51.23
C PHE A 16 -77.10 -2.81 -52.52
N ASN A 17 -77.49 -3.45 -53.61
CA ASN A 17 -76.93 -3.22 -54.95
C ASN A 17 -77.97 -2.58 -55.87
N ALA A 18 -77.71 -1.32 -56.25
CA ALA A 18 -78.61 -0.54 -57.08
C ALA A 18 -78.86 -1.15 -58.48
N LEU A 19 -77.87 -1.84 -59.05
CA LEU A 19 -77.98 -2.46 -60.39
C LEU A 19 -78.81 -3.73 -60.36
N GLU A 20 -78.62 -4.57 -59.33
CA GLU A 20 -79.41 -5.79 -59.13
C GLU A 20 -80.88 -5.45 -58.84
N PHE A 21 -81.12 -4.49 -57.93
CA PHE A 21 -82.46 -4.02 -57.65
C PHE A 21 -83.18 -3.46 -58.89
N ALA A 22 -82.47 -2.67 -59.71
CA ALA A 22 -83.04 -2.15 -60.96
C ALA A 22 -83.35 -3.26 -61.96
N ASN A 23 -82.50 -4.29 -62.05
CA ASN A 23 -82.71 -5.44 -62.92
C ASN A 23 -83.91 -6.28 -62.47
N ASP A 24 -84.00 -6.58 -61.18
CA ASP A 24 -85.13 -7.31 -60.58
C ASP A 24 -86.44 -6.56 -60.76
N LEU A 25 -86.42 -5.23 -60.67
CA LEU A 25 -87.58 -4.38 -60.91
C LEU A 25 -88.07 -4.49 -62.36
N ILE A 26 -87.16 -4.46 -63.34
CA ILE A 26 -87.49 -4.61 -64.77
C ILE A 26 -88.06 -6.00 -65.05
N LEU A 27 -87.46 -7.05 -64.48
CA LEU A 27 -87.92 -8.43 -64.61
C LEU A 27 -89.29 -8.65 -63.95
N SER A 28 -89.59 -7.93 -62.86
CA SER A 28 -90.84 -8.08 -62.12
C SER A 28 -92.05 -7.39 -62.77
N THR A 29 -91.84 -6.35 -63.58
CA THR A 29 -92.91 -5.57 -64.20
C THR A 29 -93.21 -5.97 -65.64
N ASN A 30 -92.38 -6.82 -66.24
CA ASN A 30 -92.49 -7.25 -67.64
C ASN A 30 -92.70 -8.77 -67.71
N ASN A 31 -93.55 -9.21 -68.64
CA ASN A 31 -93.77 -10.64 -68.85
C ASN A 31 -92.89 -11.15 -70.01
N ILE A 32 -92.45 -12.41 -69.93
CA ILE A 32 -91.54 -13.02 -70.91
C ILE A 32 -92.16 -13.12 -72.32
N ASP A 33 -93.49 -13.14 -72.39
CA ASP A 33 -94.26 -13.27 -73.65
C ASP A 33 -94.57 -11.92 -74.33
N ASP A 34 -94.21 -10.78 -73.71
CA ASP A 34 -94.44 -9.46 -74.30
C ASP A 34 -93.42 -9.15 -75.40
N THR A 35 -93.90 -8.64 -76.54
CA THR A 35 -93.05 -8.32 -77.71
C THR A 35 -92.29 -6.98 -77.57
N SER A 36 -92.50 -6.24 -76.47
CA SER A 36 -91.78 -5.01 -76.14
C SER A 36 -91.63 -4.82 -74.64
N ILE A 37 -90.45 -4.39 -74.18
CA ILE A 37 -90.17 -4.12 -72.77
C ILE A 37 -90.77 -2.77 -72.35
N ASP A 38 -91.63 -2.76 -71.34
CA ASP A 38 -92.13 -1.55 -70.67
C ASP A 38 -91.14 -1.09 -69.59
N LEU A 39 -90.45 0.02 -69.87
CA LEU A 39 -89.57 0.72 -68.92
C LEU A 39 -90.28 1.85 -68.17
N ALA A 40 -91.46 2.27 -68.64
CA ALA A 40 -92.17 3.39 -68.03
C ALA A 40 -92.72 3.02 -66.65
N THR A 41 -93.17 1.77 -66.49
CA THR A 41 -93.72 1.27 -65.22
C THR A 41 -92.64 1.12 -64.12
N PRO A 42 -91.50 0.42 -64.35
CA PRO A 42 -90.35 0.44 -63.44
C PRO A 42 -89.86 1.84 -63.07
N ALA A 43 -89.69 2.72 -64.06
CA ALA A 43 -89.15 4.06 -63.84
C ALA A 43 -90.09 4.91 -62.98
N LYS A 44 -91.42 4.79 -63.18
CA LYS A 44 -92.40 5.45 -62.31
C LYS A 44 -92.33 4.93 -60.89
N ARG A 45 -92.19 3.61 -60.70
CA ARG A 45 -92.09 2.98 -59.38
C ARG A 45 -90.84 3.42 -58.63
N LEU A 46 -89.66 3.35 -59.26
CA LEU A 46 -88.42 3.87 -58.71
C LEU A 46 -88.53 5.36 -58.36
N GLY A 47 -89.25 6.13 -59.18
CA GLY A 47 -89.53 7.54 -58.93
C GLY A 47 -90.42 7.78 -57.70
N TYR A 48 -91.30 6.85 -57.33
CA TYR A 48 -92.05 6.90 -56.06
C TYR A 48 -91.15 6.53 -54.87
N ASP A 49 -90.32 5.51 -55.01
CA ASP A 49 -89.41 5.05 -53.96
C ASP A 49 -88.37 6.12 -53.60
N LEU A 50 -87.80 6.81 -54.60
CA LEU A 50 -86.89 7.93 -54.40
C LEU A 50 -87.56 9.09 -53.65
N LYS A 51 -88.82 9.39 -53.98
CA LYS A 51 -89.58 10.45 -53.27
C LYS A 51 -89.86 10.07 -51.83
N GLU A 52 -90.16 8.81 -51.55
CA GLU A 52 -90.37 8.31 -50.20
C GLU A 52 -89.05 8.30 -49.39
N ALA A 53 -87.93 7.91 -50.02
CA ALA A 53 -86.61 8.00 -49.41
C ALA A 53 -86.24 9.45 -49.06
N ASP A 54 -86.41 10.38 -50.00
CA ASP A 54 -86.19 11.81 -49.77
C ASP A 54 -87.07 12.34 -48.63
N LYS A 55 -88.34 11.90 -48.58
CA LYS A 55 -89.28 12.29 -47.53
C LYS A 55 -88.84 11.76 -46.16
N ARG A 56 -88.43 10.48 -46.06
CA ARG A 56 -87.95 9.88 -44.81
C ARG A 56 -86.63 10.48 -44.36
N ILE A 57 -85.68 10.72 -45.28
CA ILE A 57 -84.42 11.42 -44.96
C ILE A 57 -84.72 12.81 -44.40
N LYS A 58 -85.62 13.56 -45.04
CA LYS A 58 -86.03 14.90 -44.55
C LYS A 58 -86.72 14.81 -43.20
N GLN A 59 -87.59 13.83 -42.99
CA GLN A 59 -88.30 13.63 -41.74
C GLN A 59 -87.34 13.25 -40.61
N THR A 60 -86.50 12.24 -40.79
CA THR A 60 -85.51 11.81 -39.79
C THR A 60 -84.51 12.92 -39.46
N ALA A 61 -84.05 13.69 -40.46
CA ALA A 61 -83.19 14.85 -40.25
C ALA A 61 -83.92 15.98 -39.51
N SER A 62 -85.23 16.15 -39.74
CA SER A 62 -86.07 17.17 -39.09
C SER A 62 -86.51 16.76 -37.69
N ASP A 63 -86.63 15.46 -37.40
CA ASP A 63 -87.00 14.95 -36.08
C ASP A 63 -85.77 14.92 -35.14
N ASN A 64 -84.58 14.61 -35.69
CA ASN A 64 -83.33 14.48 -34.94
C ASN A 64 -82.34 15.63 -35.17
N TYR A 65 -82.81 16.76 -35.71
CA TYR A 65 -81.98 17.96 -35.89
C TYR A 65 -81.22 18.41 -34.62
N PRO A 66 -81.74 18.27 -33.38
CA PRO A 66 -81.03 18.74 -32.20
C PRO A 66 -79.74 17.94 -31.93
N GLU A 67 -79.79 16.62 -32.11
CA GLU A 67 -78.63 15.74 -31.91
C GLU A 67 -77.57 15.93 -33.00
N LEU A 68 -78.00 16.13 -34.25
CA LEU A 68 -77.12 16.50 -35.36
C LEU A 68 -76.40 17.82 -35.07
N ILE A 69 -77.11 18.87 -34.65
CA ILE A 69 -76.49 20.15 -34.28
C ILE A 69 -75.56 20.00 -33.08
N GLN A 70 -75.94 19.21 -32.07
CA GLN A 70 -75.11 18.97 -30.89
C GLN A 70 -73.82 18.22 -31.22
N SER A 71 -73.88 17.21 -32.10
CA SER A 71 -72.71 16.46 -32.55
C SER A 71 -71.74 17.32 -33.36
N ILE A 72 -72.26 18.17 -34.26
CA ILE A 72 -71.48 19.18 -35.00
C ILE A 72 -70.82 20.15 -34.03
N THR A 73 -71.60 20.70 -33.08
CA THR A 73 -71.08 21.63 -32.06
C THR A 73 -70.02 20.98 -31.16
N ARG A 74 -70.18 19.69 -30.84
CA ARG A 74 -69.20 18.92 -30.07
C ARG A 74 -67.92 18.69 -30.86
N LEU A 75 -68.02 18.35 -32.15
CA LEU A 75 -66.88 18.22 -33.05
C LEU A 75 -66.12 19.54 -33.16
N ASP A 76 -66.83 20.66 -33.30
CA ASP A 76 -66.23 21.99 -33.35
C ASP A 76 -65.54 22.36 -32.03
N LYS A 77 -66.17 22.07 -30.88
CA LYS A 77 -65.54 22.25 -29.56
C LYS A 77 -64.28 21.40 -29.42
N VAL A 78 -64.31 20.12 -29.77
CA VAL A 78 -63.14 19.23 -29.68
C VAL A 78 -62.02 19.72 -30.60
N LYS A 79 -62.36 20.10 -31.83
CA LYS A 79 -61.41 20.66 -32.80
C LYS A 79 -60.79 21.97 -32.31
N SER A 80 -61.58 22.84 -31.69
CA SER A 80 -61.10 24.08 -31.05
C SER A 80 -60.20 23.79 -29.84
N THR A 81 -60.55 22.83 -29.00
CA THR A 81 -59.75 22.44 -27.82
C THR A 81 -58.43 21.80 -28.23
N ILE A 82 -58.43 20.95 -29.26
CA ILE A 82 -57.20 20.42 -29.86
C ILE A 82 -56.38 21.55 -30.48
N GLY A 83 -57.02 22.49 -31.18
CA GLY A 83 -56.35 23.65 -31.77
C GLY A 83 -55.66 24.55 -30.74
N THR A 84 -56.17 24.60 -29.50
CA THR A 84 -55.58 25.39 -28.41
C THR A 84 -54.49 24.64 -27.66
N VAL A 85 -54.65 23.33 -27.41
CA VAL A 85 -53.68 22.53 -26.64
C VAL A 85 -52.49 22.07 -27.48
N LYS A 86 -52.70 21.78 -28.78
CA LYS A 86 -51.65 21.26 -29.66
C LYS A 86 -50.42 22.18 -29.75
N PRO A 87 -50.56 23.51 -29.92
CA PRO A 87 -49.41 24.41 -29.91
C PRO A 87 -48.61 24.36 -28.60
N SER A 88 -49.29 24.25 -27.45
CA SER A 88 -48.62 24.13 -26.14
C SER A 88 -47.89 22.80 -25.99
N LEU A 89 -48.46 21.70 -26.49
CA LEU A 89 -47.82 20.38 -26.49
C LEU A 89 -46.61 20.35 -27.43
N ASP A 90 -46.75 20.92 -28.63
CA ASP A 90 -45.67 21.04 -29.60
C ASP A 90 -44.53 21.89 -29.04
N HIS A 91 -44.85 23.00 -28.38
CA HIS A 91 -43.86 23.83 -27.69
C HIS A 91 -43.13 23.05 -26.58
N LEU A 92 -43.86 22.27 -25.77
CA LEU A 92 -43.26 21.48 -24.68
C LEU A 92 -42.34 20.38 -25.22
N ASN A 93 -42.74 19.71 -26.30
CA ASN A 93 -41.90 18.74 -27.00
C ASN A 93 -40.62 19.38 -27.56
N VAL A 94 -40.73 20.58 -28.14
CA VAL A 94 -39.57 21.34 -28.61
C VAL A 94 -38.68 21.76 -27.45
N SER A 95 -39.24 22.25 -26.35
CA SER A 95 -38.47 22.61 -25.15
C SER A 95 -37.76 21.40 -24.53
N TYR A 96 -38.42 20.24 -24.46
CA TYR A 96 -37.81 19.01 -23.98
C TYR A 96 -36.70 18.54 -24.92
N ALA A 97 -36.94 18.53 -26.24
CA ALA A 97 -35.92 18.17 -27.22
C ALA A 97 -34.71 19.12 -27.16
N ARG A 98 -34.91 20.42 -26.87
CA ARG A 98 -33.81 21.34 -26.61
C ARG A 98 -33.06 20.97 -25.33
N LEU A 99 -33.76 20.72 -24.21
CA LEU A 99 -33.12 20.34 -22.96
C LEU A 99 -32.29 19.05 -23.09
N ASP A 100 -32.84 18.04 -23.78
CA ASP A 100 -32.15 16.78 -24.05
C ASP A 100 -30.85 17.00 -24.87
N ASN A 101 -30.95 17.78 -25.94
CA ASN A 101 -29.80 18.05 -26.82
C ASN A 101 -28.78 19.02 -26.23
N ASP A 102 -29.22 20.04 -25.51
CA ASP A 102 -28.37 21.14 -25.05
C ASP A 102 -27.77 20.87 -23.66
N VAL A 103 -28.39 19.98 -22.87
CA VAL A 103 -27.96 19.72 -21.48
C VAL A 103 -27.66 18.25 -21.24
N VAL A 104 -28.58 17.34 -21.56
CA VAL A 104 -28.42 15.91 -21.20
C VAL A 104 -27.30 15.26 -22.00
N LYS A 105 -27.32 15.37 -23.34
CA LYS A 105 -26.29 14.77 -24.19
C LYS A 105 -24.88 15.33 -23.91
N PRO A 106 -24.67 16.65 -23.81
CA PRO A 106 -23.35 17.19 -23.47
C PRO A 106 -22.89 16.76 -22.07
N TYR A 107 -23.80 16.62 -21.11
CA TYR A 107 -23.47 16.09 -19.78
C TYR A 107 -23.01 14.63 -19.83
N GLU A 108 -23.73 13.77 -20.56
CA GLU A 108 -23.35 12.36 -20.74
C GLU A 108 -21.98 12.24 -21.43
N GLU A 109 -21.75 13.00 -22.51
CA GLU A 109 -20.46 13.07 -23.18
C GLU A 109 -19.35 13.54 -22.22
N ALA A 110 -19.58 14.60 -21.45
CA ALA A 110 -18.63 15.07 -20.45
C ALA A 110 -18.32 14.02 -19.37
N MET A 111 -19.33 13.24 -18.95
CA MET A 111 -19.16 12.18 -17.94
C MET A 111 -18.33 11.01 -18.48
N THR A 112 -18.51 10.65 -19.76
CA THR A 112 -17.66 9.65 -20.42
C THR A 112 -16.21 10.12 -20.48
N LEU A 113 -15.98 11.39 -20.86
CA LEU A 113 -14.65 11.99 -20.92
C LEU A 113 -14.01 12.07 -19.54
N HIS A 114 -14.76 12.47 -18.51
CA HIS A 114 -14.29 12.51 -17.12
C HIS A 114 -13.85 11.12 -16.65
N THR A 115 -14.63 10.08 -16.95
CA THR A 115 -14.28 8.70 -16.61
C THR A 115 -13.00 8.24 -17.33
N ALA A 116 -12.86 8.59 -18.61
CA ALA A 116 -11.64 8.31 -19.37
C ALA A 116 -10.43 9.03 -18.76
N LEU A 117 -10.55 10.32 -18.42
CA LEU A 117 -9.50 11.11 -17.79
C LEU A 117 -9.10 10.54 -16.43
N LYS A 118 -10.07 10.12 -15.61
CA LYS A 118 -9.83 9.48 -14.31
C LYS A 118 -9.04 8.17 -14.47
N ARG A 119 -9.39 7.34 -15.46
CA ARG A 119 -8.65 6.11 -15.79
C ARG A 119 -7.23 6.41 -16.27
N ILE A 120 -7.06 7.39 -17.16
CA ILE A 120 -5.74 7.82 -17.64
C ILE A 120 -4.87 8.31 -16.48
N HIS A 121 -5.42 9.14 -15.60
CA HIS A 121 -4.70 9.63 -14.43
C HIS A 121 -4.28 8.49 -13.50
N ALA A 122 -5.21 7.59 -13.16
CA ALA A 122 -4.91 6.43 -12.31
C ALA A 122 -3.80 5.54 -12.92
N THR A 123 -3.89 5.23 -14.21
CA THR A 123 -2.88 4.45 -14.93
C THR A 123 -1.54 5.18 -14.98
N SER A 124 -1.54 6.50 -15.21
CA SER A 124 -0.32 7.31 -15.29
C SER A 124 0.38 7.42 -13.93
N THR A 125 -0.38 7.57 -12.84
CA THR A 125 0.15 7.56 -11.48
C THR A 125 0.77 6.21 -11.15
N LEU A 126 0.06 5.11 -11.43
CA LEU A 126 0.60 3.77 -11.22
C LEU A 126 1.86 3.53 -12.06
N LEU A 127 1.86 3.95 -13.32
CA LEU A 127 3.01 3.80 -14.20
C LEU A 127 4.23 4.58 -13.69
N ARG A 128 4.05 5.81 -13.19
CA ARG A 128 5.13 6.59 -12.55
C ARG A 128 5.71 5.86 -11.34
N SER A 129 4.86 5.34 -10.47
CA SER A 129 5.28 4.54 -9.31
C SER A 129 6.05 3.29 -9.75
N VAL A 130 5.58 2.58 -10.79
CA VAL A 130 6.31 1.41 -11.35
C VAL A 130 7.66 1.81 -11.96
N THR A 131 7.72 2.92 -12.71
CA THR A 131 8.97 3.41 -13.29
C THR A 131 9.98 3.75 -12.20
N TYR A 132 9.55 4.43 -11.14
CA TYR A 132 10.44 4.75 -10.02
C TYR A 132 10.86 3.49 -9.25
N PHE A 133 9.96 2.52 -9.06
CA PHE A 133 10.30 1.20 -8.53
C PHE A 133 11.39 0.52 -9.37
N ILE A 134 11.24 0.48 -10.70
CA ILE A 134 12.26 -0.13 -11.59
C ILE A 134 13.59 0.61 -11.49
N TYR A 135 13.57 1.95 -11.42
CA TYR A 135 14.78 2.75 -11.22
C TYR A 135 15.49 2.38 -9.91
N LEU A 136 14.76 2.29 -8.80
CA LEU A 136 15.31 1.88 -7.51
C LEU A 136 15.85 0.45 -7.54
N VAL A 137 15.15 -0.47 -8.23
CA VAL A 137 15.63 -1.84 -8.46
C VAL A 137 16.97 -1.83 -9.20
N GLN A 138 17.08 -1.10 -10.31
CA GLN A 138 18.33 -0.98 -11.06
C GLN A 138 19.47 -0.41 -10.20
N GLN A 139 19.16 0.58 -9.36
CA GLN A 139 20.13 1.15 -8.43
C GLN A 139 20.59 0.13 -7.38
N VAL A 140 19.67 -0.72 -6.88
CA VAL A 140 20.02 -1.83 -6.00
C VAL A 140 20.90 -2.85 -6.73
N GLU A 141 20.57 -3.24 -7.96
CA GLU A 141 21.39 -4.17 -8.77
C GLU A 141 22.82 -3.64 -8.99
N GLU A 142 22.96 -2.35 -9.30
CA GLU A 142 24.25 -1.74 -9.55
C GLU A 142 25.15 -1.74 -8.31
N HIS A 143 24.58 -1.45 -7.14
CA HIS A 143 25.28 -1.48 -5.87
C HIS A 143 25.48 -2.90 -5.31
N PHE A 144 24.64 -3.87 -5.72
CA PHE A 144 24.68 -5.25 -5.26
C PHE A 144 25.67 -6.10 -6.09
N LYS A 145 26.92 -5.66 -6.17
CA LYS A 145 28.02 -6.48 -6.73
C LYS A 145 28.85 -7.02 -5.58
N MET A 146 28.88 -8.34 -5.41
CA MET A 146 29.49 -9.01 -4.25
C MET A 146 30.94 -8.58 -4.00
N GLU A 147 31.73 -8.39 -5.06
CA GLU A 147 33.11 -7.90 -4.97
C GLU A 147 33.14 -6.55 -4.24
N LEU A 148 32.36 -5.58 -4.72
CA LEU A 148 32.25 -4.23 -4.14
C LEU A 148 31.69 -4.23 -2.71
N LEU A 149 30.77 -5.13 -2.38
CA LEU A 149 30.15 -5.19 -1.05
C LEU A 149 31.16 -5.59 0.04
N THR A 150 32.20 -6.34 -0.32
CA THR A 150 33.23 -6.80 0.62
C THR A 150 34.46 -5.90 0.68
N GLU A 151 34.56 -4.92 -0.22
CA GLU A 151 35.66 -3.97 -0.26
C GLU A 151 35.66 -3.07 0.97
N ILE A 152 36.81 -3.00 1.64
CA ILE A 152 37.05 -2.12 2.77
C ILE A 152 37.24 -0.69 2.21
N PRO A 153 36.53 0.33 2.72
CA PRO A 153 35.90 0.39 4.04
C PRO A 153 34.37 0.23 4.04
N TYR A 154 33.79 -0.64 3.21
CA TYR A 154 32.36 -0.97 3.13
C TYR A 154 31.47 0.20 2.68
N ILE A 155 31.99 1.09 1.83
CA ILE A 155 31.23 2.23 1.29
C ILE A 155 30.09 1.74 0.39
N HIS A 156 30.37 0.76 -0.47
CA HIS A 156 29.38 0.20 -1.39
C HIS A 156 28.30 -0.60 -0.64
N LEU A 157 28.66 -1.27 0.45
CA LEU A 157 27.71 -1.92 1.36
C LEU A 157 26.71 -0.90 1.91
N LEU A 158 27.21 0.24 2.44
CA LEU A 158 26.34 1.29 2.98
C LEU A 158 25.43 1.89 1.90
N LYS A 159 25.96 2.13 0.69
CA LYS A 159 25.15 2.62 -0.44
C LYS A 159 24.05 1.63 -0.82
N CYS A 160 24.37 0.35 -0.88
CA CYS A 160 23.40 -0.71 -1.16
C CYS A 160 22.27 -0.75 -0.11
N CYS A 161 22.62 -0.66 1.19
CA CYS A 161 21.64 -0.60 2.28
C CYS A 161 20.68 0.58 2.12
N LYS A 162 21.20 1.75 1.76
CA LYS A 162 20.38 2.96 1.53
C LYS A 162 19.43 2.76 0.35
N SER A 163 19.92 2.26 -0.79
CA SER A 163 19.05 1.97 -1.94
C SER A 163 17.97 0.92 -1.63
N GLN A 164 18.29 -0.12 -0.84
CA GLN A 164 17.30 -1.09 -0.38
C GLN A 164 16.27 -0.46 0.56
N TYR A 165 16.70 0.44 1.44
CA TYR A 165 15.82 1.19 2.31
C TYR A 165 14.87 2.10 1.52
N ASP A 166 15.38 2.85 0.54
CA ASP A 166 14.58 3.72 -0.34
C ASP A 166 13.54 2.91 -1.13
N LEU A 167 13.93 1.73 -1.64
CA LEU A 167 13.02 0.78 -2.30
C LEU A 167 11.90 0.33 -1.37
N ARG A 168 12.25 -0.07 -0.14
CA ARG A 168 11.27 -0.50 0.86
C ARG A 168 10.34 0.63 1.28
N GLN A 169 10.87 1.83 1.45
CA GLN A 169 10.10 3.04 1.74
C GLN A 169 9.07 3.30 0.64
N HIS A 170 9.49 3.28 -0.62
CA HIS A 170 8.60 3.52 -1.75
C HIS A 170 7.47 2.46 -1.84
N LEU A 171 7.77 1.19 -1.51
CA LEU A 171 6.75 0.13 -1.43
C LEU A 171 5.76 0.31 -0.27
N VAL A 172 6.14 1.00 0.80
CA VAL A 172 5.24 1.38 1.91
C VAL A 172 4.36 2.56 1.50
N GLU A 173 4.94 3.56 0.85
CA GLU A 173 4.24 4.77 0.38
C GLU A 173 3.25 4.47 -0.77
N SER A 174 3.54 3.45 -1.59
CA SER A 174 2.69 3.03 -2.72
C SER A 174 2.17 1.58 -2.58
N PRO A 175 1.17 1.31 -1.71
CA PRO A 175 0.65 -0.04 -1.48
C PRO A 175 0.08 -0.73 -2.73
N SER A 176 -0.44 0.05 -3.67
CA SER A 176 -1.02 -0.45 -4.93
C SER A 176 -0.01 -1.25 -5.77
N LEU A 177 1.29 -0.96 -5.64
CA LEU A 177 2.37 -1.66 -6.34
C LEU A 177 2.48 -3.14 -5.95
N LYS A 178 2.15 -3.50 -4.71
CA LYS A 178 2.26 -4.90 -4.23
C LYS A 178 1.32 -5.86 -4.94
N SER A 179 0.27 -5.35 -5.60
CA SER A 179 -0.63 -6.14 -6.43
C SER A 179 0.00 -6.59 -7.75
N LEU A 180 1.05 -5.90 -8.19
CA LEU A 180 1.71 -6.17 -9.47
C LEU A 180 2.61 -7.39 -9.36
N LYS A 181 2.49 -8.30 -10.33
CA LYS A 181 3.29 -9.53 -10.39
C LYS A 181 4.80 -9.23 -10.37
N LEU A 182 5.26 -8.22 -11.13
CA LEU A 182 6.67 -7.81 -11.15
C LEU A 182 7.24 -7.49 -9.77
N VAL A 183 6.46 -6.78 -8.94
CA VAL A 183 6.88 -6.37 -7.60
C VAL A 183 6.91 -7.58 -6.68
N ARG A 184 5.92 -8.46 -6.79
CA ARG A 184 5.85 -9.72 -6.02
C ARG A 184 6.99 -10.67 -6.35
N ASP A 185 7.29 -10.85 -7.63
CA ASP A 185 8.37 -11.74 -8.09
C ASP A 185 9.75 -11.22 -7.63
N TYR A 186 9.89 -9.91 -7.39
CA TYR A 186 11.13 -9.31 -6.90
C TYR A 186 11.27 -9.34 -5.37
N ASP A 187 10.18 -9.57 -4.61
CA ASP A 187 10.21 -9.54 -3.14
C ASP A 187 11.16 -10.59 -2.57
N ASP A 188 11.13 -11.82 -3.10
CA ASP A 188 12.03 -12.90 -2.70
C ASP A 188 13.52 -12.52 -2.91
N VAL A 189 13.81 -11.85 -4.04
CA VAL A 189 15.16 -11.38 -4.38
C VAL A 189 15.62 -10.29 -3.41
N VAL A 190 14.73 -9.37 -3.02
CA VAL A 190 15.03 -8.33 -2.03
C VAL A 190 15.33 -8.95 -0.67
N GLN A 191 14.52 -9.91 -0.22
CA GLN A 191 14.72 -10.58 1.07
C GLN A 191 16.05 -11.33 1.13
N GLU A 192 16.39 -12.10 0.08
CA GLU A 192 17.66 -12.82 0.01
C GLU A 192 18.85 -11.85 0.10
N ARG A 193 18.77 -10.72 -0.60
CA ARG A 193 19.85 -9.72 -0.63
C ARG A 193 19.96 -8.95 0.68
N GLN A 194 18.83 -8.63 1.31
CA GLN A 194 18.81 -8.02 2.62
C GLN A 194 19.50 -8.93 3.63
N GLN A 195 19.22 -10.24 3.60
CA GLN A 195 19.89 -11.21 4.46
C GLN A 195 21.41 -11.23 4.21
N ARG A 196 21.86 -11.25 2.95
CA ARG A 196 23.29 -11.22 2.61
C ARG A 196 23.99 -9.96 3.14
N VAL A 197 23.36 -8.79 3.01
CA VAL A 197 23.90 -7.52 3.53
C VAL A 197 24.01 -7.56 5.07
N ILE A 198 23.01 -8.14 5.74
CA ILE A 198 23.04 -8.37 7.19
C ILE A 198 24.21 -9.31 7.55
N ASP A 199 24.39 -10.40 6.82
CA ASP A 199 25.45 -11.37 7.10
C ASP A 199 26.86 -10.76 6.93
N ILE A 200 27.08 -9.95 5.88
CA ILE A 200 28.35 -9.25 5.63
C ILE A 200 28.63 -8.24 6.76
N SER A 201 27.63 -7.43 7.13
CA SER A 201 27.80 -6.40 8.17
C SER A 201 28.01 -7.03 9.56
N GLN A 202 27.28 -8.09 9.92
CA GLN A 202 27.52 -8.86 11.14
C GLN A 202 28.91 -9.49 11.16
N THR A 203 29.37 -10.05 10.04
CA THR A 203 30.71 -10.65 9.92
C THR A 203 31.80 -9.59 10.09
N SER A 204 31.61 -8.40 9.53
CA SER A 204 32.51 -7.26 9.72
C SER A 204 32.60 -6.86 11.19
N ILE A 205 31.45 -6.67 11.86
CA ILE A 205 31.38 -6.28 13.28
C ILE A 205 32.07 -7.33 14.17
N ARG A 206 31.87 -8.62 13.91
CA ARG A 206 32.55 -9.71 14.66
C ARG A 206 34.07 -9.67 14.54
N LYS A 207 34.61 -9.11 13.45
CA LYS A 207 36.05 -9.00 13.19
C LYS A 207 36.67 -7.71 13.74
N PHE A 208 35.90 -6.83 14.37
CA PHE A 208 36.44 -5.59 14.93
C PHE A 208 37.53 -5.85 15.96
N ASN A 209 38.57 -5.03 15.89
CA ASN A 209 39.68 -4.98 16.82
C ASN A 209 40.03 -3.50 17.13
N ALA A 210 40.93 -3.27 18.08
CA ALA A 210 41.32 -1.91 18.48
C ALA A 210 41.93 -1.09 17.33
N GLU A 211 42.53 -1.75 16.34
CA GLU A 211 43.18 -1.16 15.17
C GLU A 211 42.23 -0.87 14.01
N THR A 212 41.00 -1.39 14.05
CA THR A 212 40.04 -1.26 12.95
C THR A 212 39.75 0.21 12.70
N PRO A 213 39.93 0.73 11.47
CA PRO A 213 39.70 2.13 11.17
C PRO A 213 38.26 2.60 11.46
N ASP A 214 38.09 3.86 11.87
CA ASP A 214 36.79 4.40 12.27
C ASP A 214 35.77 4.36 11.12
N ASN A 215 36.20 4.62 9.88
CA ASN A 215 35.34 4.54 8.69
C ASN A 215 34.78 3.12 8.44
N VAL A 216 35.57 2.07 8.71
CA VAL A 216 35.14 0.67 8.63
C VAL A 216 34.07 0.38 9.68
N MET A 217 34.29 0.84 10.91
CA MET A 217 33.31 0.71 11.99
C MET A 217 32.01 1.46 11.66
N ILE A 218 32.11 2.72 11.26
CA ILE A 218 30.96 3.57 10.91
C ILE A 218 30.12 2.92 9.80
N ASN A 219 30.74 2.52 8.69
CA ASN A 219 30.01 1.98 7.55
C ASN A 219 29.36 0.62 7.86
N SER A 220 30.02 -0.24 8.64
CA SER A 220 29.47 -1.54 9.05
C SER A 220 28.33 -1.39 10.07
N LEU A 221 28.45 -0.46 11.02
CA LEU A 221 27.39 -0.19 12.01
C LEU A 221 26.18 0.47 11.36
N LEU A 222 26.38 1.45 10.47
CA LEU A 222 25.29 2.11 9.75
C LEU A 222 24.58 1.16 8.78
N SER A 223 25.32 0.32 8.04
CA SER A 223 24.71 -0.66 7.13
C SER A 223 23.81 -1.64 7.88
N LEU A 224 24.26 -2.16 9.02
CA LEU A 224 23.44 -3.04 9.85
C LEU A 224 22.25 -2.31 10.47
N ALA A 225 22.43 -1.07 10.96
CA ALA A 225 21.35 -0.26 11.53
C ALA A 225 20.22 0.03 10.52
N ILE A 226 20.58 0.34 9.27
CA ILE A 226 19.60 0.60 8.19
C ILE A 226 18.88 -0.69 7.80
N SER A 227 19.61 -1.81 7.72
CA SER A 227 19.06 -3.08 7.22
C SER A 227 18.20 -3.81 8.26
N SER A 228 18.65 -3.83 9.52
CA SER A 228 17.91 -4.42 10.65
C SER A 228 18.43 -3.91 12.01
N PRO A 229 17.68 -3.01 12.68
CA PRO A 229 18.00 -2.55 14.02
C PRO A 229 18.17 -3.67 15.06
N GLU A 230 17.32 -4.70 15.00
CA GLU A 230 17.38 -5.86 15.90
C GLU A 230 18.68 -6.65 15.72
N ALA A 231 19.11 -6.83 14.46
CA ALA A 231 20.36 -7.51 14.16
C ALA A 231 21.57 -6.73 14.68
N LEU A 232 21.52 -5.39 14.71
CA LEU A 232 22.54 -4.54 15.33
C LEU A 232 22.61 -4.78 16.85
N TYR A 233 21.45 -4.79 17.52
CA TYR A 233 21.38 -5.02 18.97
C TYR A 233 22.00 -6.36 19.35
N ASN A 234 21.63 -7.42 18.62
CA ASN A 234 22.16 -8.77 18.82
C ASN A 234 23.66 -8.85 18.51
N ALA A 235 24.11 -8.27 17.39
CA ALA A 235 25.52 -8.27 17.01
C ALA A 235 26.39 -7.55 18.04
N PHE A 236 25.88 -6.45 18.59
CA PHE A 236 26.58 -5.66 19.61
C PHE A 236 26.65 -6.38 20.96
N GLN A 237 25.53 -6.96 21.44
CA GLN A 237 25.53 -7.80 22.64
C GLN A 237 26.50 -8.97 22.51
N GLN A 238 26.50 -9.65 21.36
CA GLN A 238 27.45 -10.73 21.07
C GLN A 238 28.89 -10.24 21.09
N LEU A 239 29.18 -9.06 20.54
CA LEU A 239 30.52 -8.48 20.54
C LEU A 239 31.01 -8.25 21.97
N VAL A 240 30.23 -7.58 22.82
CA VAL A 240 30.62 -7.29 24.21
C VAL A 240 30.81 -8.60 25.00
N SER A 241 29.84 -9.51 24.93
CA SER A 241 29.90 -10.80 25.63
C SER A 241 31.09 -11.65 25.18
N ASN A 242 31.35 -11.74 23.87
CA ASN A 242 32.49 -12.49 23.34
C ASN A 242 33.83 -11.89 23.76
N GLN A 243 33.96 -10.57 23.79
CA GLN A 243 35.19 -9.94 24.28
C GLN A 243 35.40 -10.20 25.78
N ALA A 244 34.34 -10.13 26.60
CA ALA A 244 34.42 -10.44 28.04
C ALA A 244 34.81 -11.90 28.29
N LEU A 245 34.16 -12.85 27.60
CA LEU A 245 34.47 -14.28 27.70
C LEU A 245 35.91 -14.60 27.25
N THR A 246 36.36 -14.00 26.14
CA THR A 246 37.74 -14.20 25.66
C THR A 246 38.75 -13.65 26.66
N SER A 247 38.48 -12.46 27.23
CA SER A 247 39.32 -11.86 28.29
C SER A 247 39.40 -12.77 29.51
N LEU A 248 38.26 -13.30 29.96
CA LEU A 248 38.20 -14.24 31.08
C LEU A 248 39.03 -15.50 30.83
N ASN A 249 38.98 -16.06 29.62
CA ASN A 249 39.76 -17.25 29.25
C ASN A 249 41.26 -16.96 29.23
N ILE A 250 41.67 -15.78 28.73
CA ILE A 250 43.06 -15.32 28.76
C ILE A 250 43.57 -15.23 30.21
N LEU A 251 42.80 -14.57 31.09
CA LEU A 251 43.16 -14.42 32.51
C LEU A 251 43.13 -15.74 33.29
N THR A 252 42.17 -16.62 32.99
CA THR A 252 42.09 -17.94 33.65
C THR A 252 43.33 -18.77 33.31
N ARG A 253 43.84 -18.68 32.08
CA ARG A 253 45.05 -19.39 31.65
C ARG A 253 46.32 -18.87 32.33
N THR A 254 46.39 -17.58 32.68
CA THR A 254 47.54 -17.02 33.39
C THR A 254 47.60 -17.36 34.87
N LEU A 255 46.51 -17.89 35.44
CA LEU A 255 46.52 -18.39 36.82
C LEU A 255 47.60 -19.45 37.03
N THR A 256 47.83 -20.34 36.06
CA THR A 256 48.87 -21.37 36.14
C THR A 256 50.27 -20.88 35.82
N SER A 257 50.41 -19.69 35.21
CA SER A 257 51.68 -19.11 34.78
C SER A 257 51.75 -17.61 35.07
N PRO A 258 51.93 -17.20 36.34
CA PRO A 258 51.82 -15.79 36.74
C PRO A 258 52.79 -14.84 36.04
N ARG A 259 53.93 -15.35 35.54
CA ARG A 259 54.92 -14.57 34.78
C ARG A 259 54.37 -13.97 33.49
N SER A 260 53.36 -14.59 32.88
CA SER A 260 52.75 -14.08 31.64
C SER A 260 51.54 -13.18 31.91
N PHE A 261 51.24 -12.86 33.17
CA PHE A 261 50.07 -12.09 33.56
C PHE A 261 50.09 -10.68 32.94
N GLU A 262 51.24 -10.02 32.91
CA GLU A 262 51.37 -8.68 32.34
C GLU A 262 51.00 -8.65 30.84
N ASN A 263 51.52 -9.61 30.07
CA ASN A 263 51.21 -9.70 28.63
C ASN A 263 49.72 -10.04 28.40
N ALA A 264 49.17 -10.95 29.21
CA ALA A 264 47.75 -11.26 29.14
C ALA A 264 46.85 -10.07 29.50
N MET A 265 47.26 -9.24 30.48
CA MET A 265 46.53 -8.02 30.81
C MET A 265 46.60 -6.98 29.69
N LYS A 266 47.72 -6.87 28.96
CA LYS A 266 47.80 -6.03 27.75
C LYS A 266 46.82 -6.48 26.68
N ASP A 267 46.70 -7.79 26.44
CA ASP A 267 45.72 -8.34 25.49
C ASP A 267 44.28 -8.06 25.92
N VAL A 268 43.99 -8.18 27.22
CA VAL A 268 42.66 -7.86 27.79
C VAL A 268 42.37 -6.36 27.71
N ALA A 269 43.35 -5.50 27.94
CA ALA A 269 43.21 -4.06 27.79
C ALA A 269 42.93 -3.65 26.34
N GLN A 270 43.53 -4.31 25.35
CA GLN A 270 43.20 -4.10 23.94
C GLN A 270 41.73 -4.43 23.63
N LYS A 271 41.16 -5.45 24.29
CA LYS A 271 39.73 -5.79 24.17
C LYS A 271 38.84 -4.73 24.80
N GLY A 272 39.20 -4.22 25.98
CA GLY A 272 38.52 -3.06 26.60
C GLY A 272 38.59 -1.82 25.70
N ARG A 273 39.76 -1.57 25.09
CA ARG A 273 39.97 -0.45 24.15
C ARG A 273 39.11 -0.54 22.91
N LEU A 274 38.87 -1.74 22.39
CA LEU A 274 37.89 -1.96 21.32
C LEU A 274 36.49 -1.53 21.75
N ILE A 275 36.01 -1.97 22.93
CA ILE A 275 34.66 -1.59 23.42
C ILE A 275 34.54 -0.08 23.59
N SER A 276 35.55 0.56 24.18
CA SER A 276 35.61 2.02 24.34
C SER A 276 35.61 2.74 23.00
N LYS A 277 36.41 2.27 22.03
CA LYS A 277 36.47 2.84 20.67
C LYS A 277 35.12 2.73 19.96
N VAL A 278 34.50 1.57 19.98
CA VAL A 278 33.17 1.35 19.38
C VAL A 278 32.12 2.26 20.03
N SER A 279 32.11 2.37 21.36
CA SER A 279 31.25 3.31 22.09
C SER A 279 31.44 4.76 21.62
N LYS A 280 32.70 5.20 21.50
CA LYS A 280 33.03 6.56 21.04
C LYS A 280 32.58 6.80 19.61
N VAL A 281 32.84 5.86 18.70
CA VAL A 281 32.37 5.93 17.31
C VAL A 281 30.84 6.02 17.26
N MET A 282 30.13 5.22 18.04
CA MET A 282 28.66 5.21 18.09
C MET A 282 28.06 6.48 18.70
N SER A 283 28.78 7.15 19.60
CA SER A 283 28.38 8.46 20.11
C SER A 283 28.42 9.56 19.04
N ASN A 284 29.31 9.42 18.05
CA ASN A 284 29.48 10.36 16.94
C ASN A 284 28.57 10.05 15.73
N ILE A 285 27.98 8.86 15.68
CA ILE A 285 27.06 8.45 14.60
C ILE A 285 25.63 8.83 14.95
N ARG A 286 24.95 9.52 14.03
CA ARG A 286 23.50 9.78 14.10
C ARG A 286 22.71 8.53 13.74
N TRP A 287 21.61 8.28 14.44
CA TRP A 287 20.70 7.18 14.11
C TRP A 287 20.06 7.38 12.72
N PRO A 288 20.19 6.43 11.79
CA PRO A 288 19.84 6.64 10.37
C PRO A 288 18.33 6.68 10.07
N LEU A 289 17.46 6.34 11.03
CA LEU A 289 16.00 6.27 10.84
C LEU A 289 15.23 7.44 11.51
N SER A 290 15.93 8.48 11.97
CA SER A 290 15.31 9.58 12.74
C SER A 290 14.77 10.74 11.88
N ASP A 291 15.11 10.81 10.58
CA ASP A 291 14.90 12.00 9.74
C ASP A 291 13.57 12.02 8.97
N ARG A 292 12.43 11.66 9.59
CA ARG A 292 11.11 11.91 8.96
C ARG A 292 10.14 12.79 9.73
N ASP A 293 10.46 13.16 10.95
CA ASP A 293 9.75 14.24 11.61
C ASP A 293 10.49 15.54 11.26
N GLU A 294 9.99 16.28 10.27
CA GLU A 294 10.41 17.65 9.91
C GLU A 294 10.16 18.68 11.04
N ASP A 295 9.89 18.23 12.27
CA ASP A 295 9.77 19.09 13.43
C ASP A 295 11.14 19.39 14.04
N THR A 296 11.73 20.45 13.51
CA THR A 296 12.74 21.31 14.13
C THR A 296 12.64 21.37 15.67
N SER A 297 13.36 20.49 16.38
CA SER A 297 13.90 20.63 17.77
C SER A 297 14.14 19.29 18.49
N THR A 298 13.76 18.15 17.91
CA THR A 298 13.94 16.85 18.56
C THR A 298 15.42 16.42 18.57
N LYS A 299 16.01 16.50 19.76
CA LYS A 299 17.36 16.04 20.16
C LYS A 299 17.92 14.96 19.23
N HIS A 300 19.02 15.27 18.52
CA HIS A 300 19.79 14.28 17.77
C HIS A 300 20.11 13.06 18.66
N VAL A 301 19.44 11.94 18.41
CA VAL A 301 19.70 10.69 19.13
C VAL A 301 20.91 10.02 18.49
N SER A 302 22.01 9.94 19.23
CA SER A 302 23.18 9.17 18.80
C SER A 302 22.84 7.67 18.78
N MET A 303 23.53 6.92 17.92
CA MET A 303 23.36 5.46 17.88
C MET A 303 23.63 4.82 19.25
N LEU A 304 24.61 5.35 20.00
CA LEU A 304 24.89 4.92 21.36
C LEU A 304 23.71 5.13 22.31
N ASN A 305 23.06 6.30 22.28
CA ASN A 305 21.91 6.58 23.15
C ASN A 305 20.73 5.66 22.84
N GLN A 306 20.47 5.40 21.56
CA GLN A 306 19.40 4.48 21.16
C GLN A 306 19.65 3.06 21.69
N LEU A 307 20.89 2.59 21.58
CA LEU A 307 21.29 1.28 22.10
C LEU A 307 21.31 1.21 23.62
N SER A 308 21.82 2.25 24.28
CA SER A 308 21.86 2.36 25.74
C SER A 308 20.44 2.30 26.33
N ASN A 309 19.47 2.97 25.69
CA ASN A 309 18.07 2.92 26.11
C ASN A 309 17.44 1.53 25.93
N VAL A 310 17.68 0.87 24.80
CA VAL A 310 17.09 -0.46 24.52
C VAL A 310 17.74 -1.56 25.36
N LEU A 311 19.05 -1.44 25.62
CA LEU A 311 19.82 -2.44 26.35
C LEU A 311 19.98 -2.13 27.85
N GLU A 312 19.45 -0.99 28.32
CA GLU A 312 19.59 -0.49 29.69
C GLU A 312 21.07 -0.39 30.16
N LEU A 313 21.98 -0.06 29.24
CA LEU A 313 23.43 0.00 29.51
C LEU A 313 23.85 1.43 29.86
N GLN A 314 24.40 1.66 31.06
CA GLN A 314 24.90 2.99 31.46
C GLN A 314 26.23 3.35 30.79
N ASP A 315 27.25 2.52 30.97
CA ASP A 315 28.55 2.66 30.31
C ASP A 315 29.08 1.28 29.90
N LEU A 316 29.45 1.17 28.63
CA LEU A 316 29.85 -0.08 27.99
C LEU A 316 31.20 -0.57 28.49
N LEU A 317 32.15 0.34 28.72
CA LEU A 317 33.47 -0.02 29.22
C LEU A 317 33.39 -0.49 30.67
N SER A 318 32.63 0.23 31.50
CA SER A 318 32.31 -0.19 32.87
C SER A 318 31.63 -1.55 32.93
N SER A 319 30.65 -1.82 32.05
CA SER A 319 29.98 -3.12 32.00
C SER A 319 30.94 -4.24 31.63
N PHE A 320 31.80 -4.03 30.63
CA PHE A 320 32.82 -5.01 30.23
C PHE A 320 33.74 -5.38 31.40
N TRP A 321 34.29 -4.38 32.11
CA TRP A 321 35.19 -4.64 33.23
C TRP A 321 34.47 -5.26 34.43
N LYS A 322 33.21 -4.91 34.68
CA LYS A 322 32.36 -5.56 35.67
C LYS A 322 32.18 -7.05 35.35
N ASP A 323 31.85 -7.39 34.11
CA ASP A 323 31.63 -8.78 33.69
C ASP A 323 32.91 -9.61 33.78
N VAL A 324 34.05 -9.04 33.37
CA VAL A 324 35.36 -9.69 33.48
C VAL A 324 35.74 -9.89 34.95
N ALA A 325 35.60 -8.86 35.80
CA ALA A 325 35.97 -8.93 37.22
C ALA A 325 35.12 -9.95 37.98
N THR A 326 33.79 -9.88 37.83
CA THR A 326 32.84 -10.76 38.53
C THR A 326 33.00 -12.22 38.13
N ALA A 327 33.33 -12.50 36.86
CA ALA A 327 33.58 -13.86 36.40
C ALA A 327 34.99 -14.38 36.75
N PHE A 328 35.98 -13.49 36.88
CA PHE A 328 37.36 -13.84 37.20
C PHE A 328 37.59 -14.07 38.70
N GLU A 329 36.94 -13.27 39.57
CA GLU A 329 37.07 -13.34 41.03
C GLU A 329 36.92 -14.77 41.60
N PRO A 330 35.83 -15.53 41.33
CA PRO A 330 35.68 -16.87 41.88
C PRO A 330 36.78 -17.81 41.42
N LYS A 331 37.20 -17.74 40.15
CA LYS A 331 38.28 -18.57 39.59
C LYS A 331 39.62 -18.28 40.24
N PHE A 332 39.90 -17.00 40.48
CA PHE A 332 41.12 -16.55 41.15
C PHE A 332 41.11 -17.00 42.63
N LYS A 333 39.99 -16.77 43.33
CA LYS A 333 39.79 -17.17 44.73
C LYS A 333 39.93 -18.67 44.93
N ASP A 334 39.33 -19.50 44.09
CA ASP A 334 39.43 -20.96 44.15
C ASP A 334 40.88 -21.43 43.98
N THR A 335 41.61 -20.82 43.04
CA THR A 335 43.02 -21.12 42.80
C THR A 335 43.88 -20.77 44.02
N MET A 336 43.59 -19.64 44.67
CA MET A 336 44.26 -19.20 45.90
C MET A 336 43.92 -20.10 47.11
N GLN A 337 42.67 -20.54 47.25
CA GLN A 337 42.23 -21.41 48.34
C GLN A 337 42.83 -22.81 48.30
N ARG A 338 43.10 -23.34 47.09
CA ARG A 338 43.78 -24.64 46.91
C ARG A 338 45.20 -24.67 47.48
N GLY A 339 45.83 -23.52 47.72
CA GLY A 339 47.07 -23.41 48.50
C GLY A 339 48.32 -24.07 47.89
N GLY A 340 48.29 -24.46 46.62
CA GLY A 340 49.38 -25.15 45.92
C GLY A 340 50.54 -24.24 45.48
N PRO A 341 51.52 -24.78 44.73
CA PRO A 341 52.66 -24.02 44.19
C PRO A 341 52.23 -22.79 43.35
N VAL A 342 51.13 -22.93 42.61
CA VAL A 342 50.52 -21.86 41.81
C VAL A 342 50.08 -20.68 42.69
N ALA A 343 49.39 -20.95 43.80
CA ALA A 343 48.95 -19.90 44.74
C ALA A 343 50.14 -19.19 45.40
N LYS A 344 51.22 -19.93 45.73
CA LYS A 344 52.46 -19.33 46.24
C LYS A 344 53.12 -18.43 45.20
N SER A 345 53.16 -18.86 43.94
CA SER A 345 53.69 -18.03 42.84
C SER A 345 52.84 -16.77 42.63
N LEU A 346 51.50 -16.87 42.66
CA LEU A 346 50.61 -15.71 42.54
C LEU A 346 50.84 -14.69 43.65
N ARG A 347 51.11 -15.13 44.89
CA ARG A 347 51.51 -14.22 45.98
C ARG A 347 52.87 -13.56 45.75
N ALA A 348 53.85 -14.31 45.25
CA ALA A 348 55.18 -13.75 44.98
C ALA A 348 55.14 -12.66 43.89
N TYR A 349 54.18 -12.73 42.96
CA TYR A 349 53.96 -11.73 41.91
C TYR A 349 52.81 -10.76 42.24
N SER A 350 52.36 -10.65 43.50
CA SER A 350 51.19 -9.84 43.88
C SER A 350 51.30 -8.38 43.44
N ASP A 351 52.45 -7.77 43.65
CA ASP A 351 52.67 -6.35 43.38
C ASP A 351 52.69 -6.09 41.87
N SER A 352 53.33 -6.98 41.11
CA SER A 352 53.35 -6.94 39.64
C SER A 352 51.96 -7.14 39.04
N ILE A 353 51.17 -8.07 39.59
CA ILE A 353 49.78 -8.31 39.16
C ILE A 353 48.93 -7.06 39.40
N LYS A 354 48.98 -6.46 40.61
CA LYS A 354 48.22 -5.25 40.94
C LYS A 354 48.64 -4.05 40.10
N LEU A 355 49.95 -3.86 39.89
CA LEU A 355 50.48 -2.77 39.06
C LEU A 355 50.05 -2.93 37.60
N SER A 356 50.17 -4.14 37.05
CA SER A 356 49.71 -4.46 35.70
C SER A 356 48.21 -4.22 35.52
N ILE A 357 47.38 -4.57 36.52
CA ILE A 357 45.94 -4.27 36.50
C ILE A 357 45.70 -2.76 36.46
N ARG A 358 46.35 -1.98 37.33
CA ARG A 358 46.19 -0.52 37.34
C ARG A 358 46.56 0.08 35.98
N GLU A 359 47.76 -0.22 35.47
CA GLU A 359 48.24 0.33 34.20
C GLU A 359 47.41 -0.10 32.99
N CYS A 360 47.02 -1.38 32.92
CA CYS A 360 46.30 -1.91 31.76
C CYS A 360 44.83 -1.46 31.75
N VAL A 361 44.17 -1.40 32.91
CA VAL A 361 42.79 -0.94 33.01
C VAL A 361 42.70 0.57 32.77
N THR A 362 43.61 1.38 33.34
CA THR A 362 43.60 2.84 33.09
C THR A 362 43.80 3.18 31.61
N ASN A 363 44.69 2.46 30.93
CA ASN A 363 44.97 2.64 29.51
C ASN A 363 44.00 1.90 28.57
N SER A 364 42.95 1.25 29.10
CA SER A 364 41.96 0.54 28.29
C SER A 364 40.91 1.44 27.65
N SER A 365 40.87 2.73 28.00
CA SER A 365 40.01 3.73 27.35
C SER A 365 40.59 4.15 25.99
N TYR A 366 39.71 4.34 24.99
CA TYR A 366 40.09 4.93 23.72
C TYR A 366 40.05 6.46 23.83
N GLY A 367 41.22 7.08 24.03
CA GLY A 367 41.36 8.53 24.20
C GLY A 367 42.05 8.84 25.51
N GLU A 368 41.36 9.55 26.40
CA GLU A 368 41.89 9.86 27.73
C GLU A 368 41.91 8.62 28.64
N PRO A 369 43.00 8.40 29.40
CA PRO A 369 43.09 7.28 30.32
C PRO A 369 42.05 7.42 31.43
N LEU A 370 41.55 6.28 31.91
CA LEU A 370 40.65 6.27 33.07
C LEU A 370 41.40 6.76 34.30
N ARG A 371 40.66 7.33 35.26
CA ARG A 371 41.21 7.69 36.57
C ARG A 371 41.76 6.44 37.25
N GLU A 372 42.93 6.55 37.89
CA GLU A 372 43.55 5.45 38.63
C GLU A 372 42.62 4.91 39.74
N ASP A 373 41.81 5.79 40.33
CA ASP A 373 40.79 5.47 41.32
C ASP A 373 39.40 5.19 40.71
N GLY A 374 39.33 4.96 39.40
CA GLY A 374 38.10 4.68 38.66
C GLY A 374 37.39 3.42 39.13
N ILE A 375 36.09 3.32 38.81
CA ILE A 375 35.25 2.20 39.24
C ILE A 375 35.76 0.89 38.62
N GLU A 376 36.21 0.95 37.37
CA GLU A 376 36.72 -0.17 36.57
C GLU A 376 38.01 -0.74 37.18
N VAL A 377 38.94 0.14 37.58
CA VAL A 377 40.20 -0.26 38.24
C VAL A 377 39.90 -0.92 39.59
N ARG A 378 39.00 -0.33 40.38
CA ARG A 378 38.59 -0.89 41.68
C ARG A 378 37.91 -2.25 41.52
N MET A 379 37.02 -2.41 40.54
CA MET A 379 36.37 -3.69 40.23
C MET A 379 37.39 -4.79 39.92
N MET A 380 38.35 -4.50 39.05
CA MET A 380 39.39 -5.47 38.71
C MET A 380 40.34 -5.75 39.87
N LEU A 381 40.75 -4.75 40.66
CA LEU A 381 41.58 -4.99 41.85
C LEU A 381 40.85 -5.83 42.90
N ASN A 382 39.54 -5.60 43.11
CA ASN A 382 38.72 -6.39 44.02
C ASN A 382 38.64 -7.87 43.60
N SER A 383 38.63 -8.15 42.29
CA SER A 383 38.64 -9.54 41.79
C SER A 383 39.87 -10.34 42.23
N VAL A 384 40.95 -9.66 42.65
CA VAL A 384 42.23 -10.24 43.07
C VAL A 384 42.51 -10.04 44.57
N ASN A 385 41.51 -9.58 45.34
CA ASN A 385 41.66 -9.25 46.77
C ASN A 385 42.10 -10.44 47.64
N SER A 386 41.90 -11.68 47.18
CA SER A 386 42.41 -12.88 47.87
C SER A 386 43.94 -12.96 47.95
N LEU A 387 44.68 -12.11 47.24
CA LEU A 387 46.13 -11.89 47.44
C LEU A 387 46.43 -11.29 48.82
N ASP A 388 45.57 -10.41 49.32
CA ASP A 388 45.76 -9.68 50.59
C ASP A 388 45.26 -10.47 51.80
N THR A 389 44.42 -11.50 51.57
CA THR A 389 44.03 -12.44 52.61
C THR A 389 45.20 -13.35 52.98
N ILE A 390 46.04 -12.88 53.90
CA ILE A 390 47.05 -13.68 54.57
C ILE A 390 46.31 -14.74 55.41
N ARG A 391 46.36 -16.00 54.98
CA ARG A 391 46.14 -17.11 55.92
C ARG A 391 47.28 -17.05 56.93
N ARG A 392 46.97 -16.62 58.15
CA ARG A 392 47.75 -17.00 59.34
C ARG A 392 47.82 -18.51 59.46
#